data_AF-D6Y9R2-F1
#
_entry.id   AF-D6Y9R2-F1
#
_cell.length_a   1.000
_cell.length_b   1.000
_cell.length_c   1.000
_cell.angle_alpha   90.00
_cell.angle_beta   90.00
_cell.angle_gamma   90.00
#
_symmetry.space_group_name_H-M   'P 1'
#
loop_
_entity.id
_entity.type
_entity.pdbx_description
1 polymer ?
#
loop_
_entity_poly.entity_id
_entity_poly.type
_entity_poly.pdbx_seq_one_letter_code
_entity_poly.pdbx_strand_id
1 'polypeptide(L)' 'MGHDDLDSRVHDRVALDEIALYAEVLAAVNVAGDRLTLEELDNALGLRTSAKH' A
#
# COMPACT_ATOMS: atom_id res chain seq x y z
N MET A 1 -17.48 26.91 -7.88
CA MET A 1 -17.59 25.97 -6.74
C MET A 1 -17.56 24.57 -7.35
N GLY A 2 -16.53 23.77 -7.08
CA GLY A 2 -16.31 22.51 -7.79
C GLY A 2 -14.87 21.96 -7.72
N HIS A 3 -13.95 22.67 -7.05
CA HIS A 3 -12.59 22.16 -6.78
C HIS A 3 -12.55 21.38 -5.45
N ASP A 4 -13.23 21.84 -4.39
CA ASP A 4 -13.26 21.15 -3.08
C ASP A 4 -13.80 19.71 -3.11
N ASP A 5 -14.86 19.45 -3.88
CA ASP A 5 -15.43 18.10 -4.00
C ASP A 5 -14.51 17.16 -4.78
N LEU A 6 -13.75 17.69 -5.74
CA LEU A 6 -12.79 16.91 -6.51
C LEU A 6 -11.58 16.54 -5.64
N ASP A 7 -11.03 17.50 -4.90
CA ASP A 7 -9.94 17.27 -3.96
C ASP A 7 -10.35 16.27 -2.87
N SER A 8 -11.58 16.37 -2.34
CA SER A 8 -12.10 15.42 -1.36
C SER A 8 -12.19 13.99 -1.91
N ARG A 9 -12.70 13.80 -3.13
CA ARG A 9 -12.77 12.46 -3.76
C ARG A 9 -11.40 11.87 -4.08
N VAL A 10 -10.42 12.73 -4.41
CA VAL A 10 -9.03 12.32 -4.59
C VAL A 10 -8.44 11.89 -3.25
N HIS A 11 -8.67 12.66 -2.20
CA HIS A 11 -8.24 12.31 -0.84
C HIS A 11 -8.88 10.99 -0.35
N ASP A 12 -10.16 10.77 -0.60
CA ASP A 12 -10.83 9.52 -0.25
C ASP A 12 -10.19 8.33 -0.99
N ARG A 13 -9.86 8.49 -2.27
CA ARG A 13 -9.20 7.43 -3.04
C ARG A 13 -7.79 7.16 -2.52
N VAL A 14 -7.01 8.20 -2.24
CA VAL A 14 -5.67 8.06 -1.64
C VAL A 14 -5.75 7.37 -0.28
N ALA A 15 -6.69 7.76 0.57
CA ALA A 15 -6.89 7.14 1.88
C ALA A 15 -7.30 5.66 1.77
N LEU A 16 -8.16 5.31 0.80
CA LEU A 16 -8.53 3.93 0.53
C LEU A 16 -7.36 3.10 -0.01
N ASP A 17 -6.53 3.66 -0.88
CA ASP A 17 -5.32 3.01 -1.39
C ASP A 17 -4.31 2.79 -0.25
N GLU A 18 -4.16 3.75 0.66
CA GLU A 18 -3.33 3.60 1.87
C GLU A 18 -3.87 2.52 2.82
N ILE A 19 -5.19 2.44 3.02
CA ILE A 19 -5.81 1.37 3.83
C ILE A 19 -5.55 0.00 3.19
N ALA A 20 -5.72 -0.12 1.87
CA ALA A 20 -5.45 -1.36 1.15
C ALA A 20 -3.98 -1.77 1.31
N LEU A 21 -3.06 -0.83 1.15
CA LEU A 21 -1.62 -1.05 1.36
C LEU A 21 -1.33 -1.53 2.79
N TYR A 22 -1.85 -0.87 3.81
CA TYR A 22 -1.64 -1.29 5.20
C TYR A 22 -2.25 -2.65 5.49
N ALA A 23 -3.41 -2.97 4.90
CA ALA A 23 -4.03 -4.28 5.05
C ALA A 23 -3.15 -5.41 4.44
N GLU A 24 -2.54 -5.16 3.28
CA GLU A 24 -1.59 -6.10 2.66
C GLU A 24 -0.34 -6.31 3.54
N VAL A 25 0.23 -5.24 4.08
CA VAL A 25 1.38 -5.33 5.01
C VAL A 25 1.02 -6.12 6.27
N LEU A 26 -0.14 -5.85 6.87
CA LEU A 26 -0.59 -6.57 8.07
C LEU A 26 -0.84 -8.06 7.78
N ALA A 27 -1.40 -8.38 6.62
CA ALA A 27 -1.55 -9.77 6.17
C ALA A 27 -0.20 -10.47 6.03
N ALA A 28 0.79 -9.79 5.43
CA ALA A 28 2.14 -10.32 5.27
C ALA A 28 2.84 -10.57 6.62
N VAL A 29 2.75 -9.63 7.57
CA VAL A 29 3.25 -9.81 8.94
C VAL A 29 2.59 -11.01 9.61
N ASN A 30 1.27 -11.16 9.46
CA ASN A 30 0.54 -12.28 10.03
C ASN A 30 0.98 -13.63 9.44
N VAL A 31 1.29 -13.69 8.14
CA VAL A 31 1.82 -14.91 7.49
C VAL A 31 3.25 -15.20 7.95
N ALA A 32 4.10 -14.19 8.07
CA ALA A 32 5.48 -14.36 8.52
C ALA A 32 5.58 -14.80 9.99
N GLY A 33 4.59 -14.42 10.81
CA GLY A 33 4.56 -14.75 12.25
C GLY A 33 5.57 -13.96 13.08
N ASP A 34 6.30 -13.02 12.48
CA ASP A 34 7.24 -12.10 13.12
C ASP A 34 7.36 -10.81 12.27
N ARG A 35 8.22 -9.87 12.69
CA ARG A 35 8.54 -8.67 11.93
C ARG A 35 9.16 -9.02 10.57
N LEU A 36 8.64 -8.37 9.53
CA LEU A 36 9.23 -8.43 8.19
C LEU A 36 10.55 -7.66 8.14
N THR A 37 11.53 -8.24 7.47
CA THR A 37 12.66 -7.48 6.91
C THR A 37 12.21 -6.61 5.74
N LEU A 38 13.00 -5.60 5.36
CA LEU A 38 12.70 -4.76 4.20
C LEU A 38 12.58 -5.58 2.92
N GLU A 39 13.44 -6.59 2.76
CA GLU A 39 13.38 -7.49 1.62
C GLU A 39 12.03 -8.22 1.57
N GLU A 40 11.58 -8.80 2.68
CA GLU A 40 10.32 -9.54 2.76
C GLU A 40 9.11 -8.63 2.53
N LEU A 41 9.17 -7.39 3.03
CA LEU A 41 8.15 -6.38 2.76
C LEU A 41 8.09 -6.04 1.26
N ASP A 42 9.24 -5.80 0.61
CA ASP A 42 9.30 -5.56 -0.83
C ASP A 42 8.76 -6.74 -1.64
N ASN A 43 8.98 -7.97 -1.17
CA ASN A 43 8.42 -9.16 -1.81
C ASN A 43 6.90 -9.24 -1.64
N ALA A 44 6.41 -9.00 -0.43
CA ALA A 44 4.98 -9.02 -0.11
C ALA A 44 4.20 -7.98 -0.91
N LEU A 45 4.80 -6.81 -1.13
CA LEU A 45 4.23 -5.72 -1.94
C LEU A 45 4.50 -5.86 -3.45
N GLY A 46 5.15 -6.95 -3.89
CA GLY A 46 5.44 -7.20 -5.31
C GLY A 46 6.45 -6.22 -5.93
N LEU A 47 7.19 -5.47 -5.13
CA LEU A 47 8.13 -4.43 -5.57
C LEU A 47 9.40 -5.00 -6.21
N ARG A 48 9.69 -6.29 -6.02
CA ARG A 48 10.87 -6.97 -6.58
C ARG A 48 10.83 -7.20 -8.11
N THR A 49 9.84 -6.66 -8.81
CA THR A 49 9.78 -6.70 -10.28
C THR A 49 9.43 -5.34 -10.89
N SER A 50 10.30 -4.34 -10.69
CA SER A 50 10.33 -3.18 -11.58
C SER A 50 11.74 -2.60 -11.77
N ALA A 51 12.72 -3.48 -11.99
CA ALA A 51 13.91 -3.14 -12.78
C ALA A 51 13.68 -3.55 -14.24
N LYS A 52 12.62 -3.02 -14.85
CA LYS A 52 12.46 -2.97 -16.32
C LYS A 52 11.99 -1.57 -16.70
N HIS A 53 12.95 -0.78 -17.16
CA HIS A 53 12.87 0.47 -17.91
C HIS A 53 12.09 1.64 -17.33
#